data_AF-A0A7W9UHM0-F1
#
_entry.id   AF-A0A7W9UHM0-F1
#
_cell.length_a   1.000
_cell.length_b   1.000
_cell.length_c   1.000
_cell.angle_alpha   90.00
_cell.angle_beta   90.00
_cell.angle_gamma   90.00
#
_symmetry.space_group_name_H-M   'P 1'
#
loop_
_entity.id
_entity.type
_entity.pdbx_description
1 polymer ?
#
loop_
_entity_poly.entity_id
_entity_poly.type
_entity_poly.pdbx_seq_one_letter_code
_entity_poly.pdbx_strand_id
1 'polypeptide(L)'
;MSGTEPRLLLIFRGSPDTTRLDHLRQALGLRPHGRLTDLEDAHFGSADLAGAPAQMNLWRDDGDHWSISIDADPSAPLADDDIARWQSAAEAAAADAGMALLERRSFPGRAAETAPLRPVGLYREMYNGSHPELPSLFESYTSRVIEDRDRILEYLRTAPAVFDVLDVLVDVVNGTDRIMSASSLRSDGVWIWRVDSIHYLSHYELDIPDSFLRHVRARDYRPPADVDYDEFEAQILKYF
;
A
#
# COMPACT_ATOMS: atom_id res chain seq x y z
N MET A 1 13.61 -16.61 -12.79
CA MET A 1 14.56 -16.10 -11.78
C MET A 1 13.84 -14.97 -11.08
N SER A 2 13.39 -15.16 -9.83
CA SER A 2 12.85 -14.06 -9.03
C SER A 2 14.00 -13.07 -8.81
N GLY A 3 13.86 -11.85 -9.33
CA GLY A 3 14.82 -10.78 -9.12
C GLY A 3 14.49 -10.09 -7.81
N THR A 4 15.45 -9.98 -6.91
CA THR A 4 15.32 -9.11 -5.74
C THR A 4 15.47 -7.65 -6.18
N GLU A 5 14.72 -6.77 -5.54
CA GLU A 5 14.75 -5.32 -5.78
C GLU A 5 15.05 -4.58 -4.48
N PRO A 6 15.70 -3.41 -4.53
CA PRO A 6 15.95 -2.60 -3.35
C PRO A 6 14.63 -2.11 -2.75
N ARG A 7 14.48 -2.27 -1.45
CA ARG A 7 13.41 -1.75 -0.58
C ARG A 7 13.86 -0.50 0.18
N LEU A 8 15.16 -0.41 0.41
CA LEU A 8 15.85 0.75 0.95
C LEU A 8 17.21 0.86 0.27
N LEU A 9 17.61 2.08 -0.06
CA LEU A 9 18.96 2.42 -0.52
C LEU A 9 19.45 3.64 0.27
N LEU A 10 20.62 3.48 0.88
CA LEU A 10 21.33 4.54 1.59
C LEU A 10 22.64 4.79 0.87
N ILE A 11 22.91 6.05 0.52
CA ILE A 11 24.17 6.45 -0.13
C ILE A 11 24.98 7.27 0.86
N PHE A 12 26.25 6.93 1.01
CA PHE A 12 27.18 7.54 1.94
C PHE A 12 28.43 8.02 1.23
N ARG A 13 29.13 8.94 1.89
CA ARG A 13 30.46 9.39 1.53
C ARG A 13 31.45 9.21 2.67
N GLY A 14 32.59 8.58 2.40
CA GLY A 14 33.70 8.46 3.33
C GLY A 14 34.78 7.48 2.86
N SER A 15 35.90 7.47 3.57
CA SER A 15 37.02 6.58 3.30
C SER A 15 37.38 5.79 4.56
N PRO A 16 36.53 4.83 4.97
CA PRO A 16 36.81 4.01 6.14
C PRO A 16 38.10 3.22 5.91
N ASP A 17 38.93 3.09 6.95
CA ASP A 17 40.03 2.12 6.94
C ASP A 17 39.49 0.70 7.17
N THR A 18 40.37 -0.31 7.03
CA THR A 18 39.99 -1.72 7.20
C THR A 18 39.34 -1.98 8.56
N THR A 19 39.84 -1.36 9.64
CA THR A 19 39.29 -1.56 10.99
C THR A 19 37.88 -1.02 11.12
N ARG A 20 37.63 0.19 10.62
CA ARG A 20 36.30 0.81 10.61
C ARG A 20 35.32 0.04 9.74
N LEU A 21 35.77 -0.44 8.58
CA LEU A 21 34.96 -1.26 7.69
C LEU A 21 34.58 -2.59 8.35
N ASP A 22 35.51 -3.25 9.04
CA ASP A 22 35.24 -4.50 9.74
C ASP A 22 34.29 -4.29 10.94
N HIS A 23 34.42 -3.19 11.66
CA HIS A 23 33.46 -2.83 12.71
C HIS A 23 32.05 -2.59 12.15
N LEU A 24 31.92 -1.89 11.03
CA LEU A 24 30.63 -1.68 10.37
C LEU A 24 30.00 -3.02 9.96
N ARG A 25 30.79 -3.90 9.31
CA ARG A 25 30.32 -5.24 8.93
C ARG A 25 29.85 -6.03 10.14
N GLN A 26 30.61 -5.99 11.23
CA GLN A 26 30.24 -6.65 12.47
C GLN A 26 28.96 -6.08 13.07
N ALA A 27 28.80 -4.75 13.11
CA ALA A 27 27.62 -4.08 13.64
C ALA A 27 26.34 -4.45 12.86
N LEU A 28 26.47 -4.63 11.55
CA LEU A 28 25.37 -5.00 10.65
C LEU A 28 25.23 -6.51 10.43
N GLY A 29 26.10 -7.33 11.04
CA GLY A 29 26.10 -8.79 10.86
C GLY A 29 26.46 -9.26 9.45
N LEU A 30 27.14 -8.41 8.66
CA LEU A 30 27.51 -8.71 7.27
C LEU A 30 28.59 -9.79 7.22
N ARG A 31 28.37 -10.79 6.36
CA ARG A 31 29.44 -11.67 5.90
C ARG A 31 30.37 -10.84 5.01
N PRO A 32 31.68 -10.75 5.31
CA PRO A 32 32.58 -9.91 4.57
C PRO A 32 32.80 -10.43 3.14
N HIS A 33 32.70 -9.52 2.18
CA HIS A 33 33.09 -9.73 0.78
C HIS A 33 34.16 -8.70 0.40
N GLY A 34 34.95 -8.99 -0.63
CA GLY A 34 35.96 -8.06 -1.16
C GLY A 34 37.06 -7.64 -0.18
N ARG A 35 38.04 -6.91 -0.69
CA ARG A 35 39.22 -6.39 0.02
C ARG A 35 39.32 -4.90 -0.27
N LEU A 36 39.41 -4.09 0.79
CA LEU A 36 39.44 -2.63 0.64
C LEU A 36 40.62 -2.13 -0.21
N THR A 37 41.73 -2.86 -0.18
CA THR A 37 42.93 -2.57 -0.97
C THR A 37 42.80 -2.90 -2.45
N ASP A 38 41.82 -3.73 -2.81
CA ASP A 38 41.49 -4.01 -4.20
C ASP A 38 40.52 -2.93 -4.68
N LEU A 39 40.86 -2.20 -5.75
CA LEU A 39 40.03 -1.12 -6.27
C LEU A 39 38.89 -1.63 -7.16
N GLU A 40 38.95 -2.88 -7.62
CA GLU A 40 37.91 -3.49 -8.46
C GLU A 40 36.79 -4.13 -7.64
N ASP A 41 37.05 -4.44 -6.37
CA ASP A 41 36.02 -4.95 -5.47
C ASP A 41 34.94 -3.88 -5.24
N ALA A 42 33.69 -4.25 -5.51
CA ALA A 42 32.53 -3.38 -5.31
C ALA A 42 31.59 -3.89 -4.22
N HIS A 43 31.54 -5.20 -3.97
CA HIS A 43 30.69 -5.81 -2.95
C HIS A 43 31.48 -6.10 -1.68
N PHE A 44 31.11 -5.46 -0.57
CA PHE A 44 31.88 -5.50 0.68
C PHE A 44 31.22 -6.25 1.82
N GLY A 45 29.96 -6.65 1.67
CA GLY A 45 29.34 -7.58 2.62
C GLY A 45 27.86 -7.80 2.38
N SER A 46 27.37 -8.96 2.78
CA SER A 46 25.93 -9.26 2.75
C SER A 46 25.45 -10.02 3.99
N ALA A 47 24.21 -9.78 4.41
CA ALA A 47 23.56 -10.52 5.50
C ALA A 47 22.08 -10.75 5.21
N ASP A 48 21.59 -11.95 5.51
CA ASP A 48 20.15 -12.20 5.58
C ASP A 48 19.59 -11.53 6.85
N LEU A 49 18.50 -10.79 6.71
CA LEU A 49 17.90 -10.06 7.82
C LEU A 49 17.00 -10.99 8.63
N ALA A 50 17.31 -11.10 9.92
CA ALA A 50 16.60 -12.02 10.81
C ALA A 50 15.09 -11.73 10.84
N GLY A 51 14.28 -12.75 10.57
CA GLY A 51 12.82 -12.66 10.61
C GLY A 51 12.16 -12.10 9.36
N ALA A 52 12.93 -11.81 8.30
CA ALA A 52 12.40 -11.27 7.06
C ALA A 52 13.04 -11.94 5.83
N PRO A 53 12.29 -12.12 4.72
CA PRO A 53 12.84 -12.59 3.46
C PRO A 53 13.54 -11.43 2.70
N ALA A 54 14.53 -10.82 3.35
CA ALA A 54 15.29 -9.69 2.84
C ALA A 54 16.79 -9.86 3.14
N GLN A 55 17.63 -9.26 2.30
CA GLN A 55 19.08 -9.28 2.42
C GLN A 55 19.60 -7.84 2.46
N MET A 56 20.52 -7.56 3.38
CA MET A 56 21.27 -6.31 3.40
C MET A 56 22.58 -6.51 2.64
N ASN A 57 22.93 -5.55 1.79
CA ASN A 57 24.18 -5.54 1.03
C ASN A 57 24.93 -4.22 1.23
N LEU A 58 26.25 -4.29 1.29
CA LEU A 58 27.17 -3.16 1.40
C LEU A 58 28.03 -3.10 0.14
N TRP A 59 28.03 -1.95 -0.52
CA TRP A 59 28.77 -1.72 -1.76
C TRP A 59 29.67 -0.50 -1.67
N ARG A 60 30.76 -0.52 -2.42
CA ARG A 60 31.54 0.66 -2.78
C ARG A 60 31.21 0.98 -4.23
N ASP A 61 30.58 2.13 -4.46
CA ASP A 61 30.09 2.52 -5.77
C ASP A 61 31.23 3.11 -6.62
N ASP A 62 31.96 4.09 -6.06
CA ASP A 62 33.16 4.69 -6.64
C ASP A 62 33.94 5.48 -5.59
N GLY A 63 35.26 5.35 -5.55
CA GLY A 63 36.14 6.14 -4.68
C GLY A 63 35.71 6.14 -3.20
N ASP A 64 35.20 7.29 -2.74
CA ASP A 64 34.68 7.51 -1.39
C ASP A 64 33.15 7.36 -1.27
N HIS A 65 32.47 6.86 -2.29
CA HIS A 65 31.03 6.61 -2.28
C HIS A 65 30.71 5.14 -1.96
N TRP A 66 29.77 4.98 -1.04
CA TRP A 66 29.33 3.68 -0.54
C TRP A 66 27.81 3.62 -0.54
N SER A 67 27.26 2.44 -0.78
CA SER A 67 25.83 2.21 -0.64
C SER A 67 25.53 1.04 0.28
N ILE A 68 24.46 1.18 1.06
CA ILE A 68 23.85 0.07 1.79
C ILE A 68 22.45 -0.10 1.22
N SER A 69 22.16 -1.29 0.69
CA SER A 69 20.83 -1.65 0.21
C SER A 69 20.18 -2.71 1.09
N ILE A 70 18.86 -2.69 1.16
CA ILE A 70 18.04 -3.79 1.67
C ILE A 70 17.24 -4.30 0.50
N ASP A 71 17.56 -5.49 0.01
CA ASP A 71 16.96 -6.07 -1.18
C ASP A 71 16.02 -7.21 -0.78
N ALA A 72 14.85 -7.26 -1.39
CA ALA A 72 13.87 -8.32 -1.12
C ALA A 72 13.10 -8.67 -2.40
N ASP A 73 12.41 -9.80 -2.39
CA ASP A 73 11.39 -10.07 -3.41
C ASP A 73 10.34 -8.94 -3.35
N PRO A 74 9.89 -8.36 -4.48
CA PRO A 74 8.90 -7.29 -4.47
C PRO A 74 7.61 -7.67 -3.72
N SER A 75 7.23 -8.94 -3.73
CA SER A 75 6.06 -9.48 -3.03
C SER A 75 6.31 -9.84 -1.56
N ALA A 76 7.52 -9.63 -1.04
CA ALA A 76 7.84 -9.89 0.35
C ALA A 76 7.12 -8.89 1.29
N PRO A 77 6.32 -9.38 2.27
CA PRO A 77 5.78 -8.53 3.32
C PRO A 77 6.93 -8.12 4.24
N LEU A 78 7.26 -6.83 4.23
CA LEU A 78 8.22 -6.22 5.14
C LEU A 78 7.50 -5.14 5.92
N ALA A 79 7.56 -5.20 7.25
CA ALA A 79 6.96 -4.18 8.11
C ALA A 79 7.79 -2.88 8.04
N ASP A 80 7.11 -1.73 8.03
CA ASP A 80 7.78 -0.42 8.02
C ASP A 80 8.69 -0.24 9.25
N ASP A 81 8.27 -0.75 10.41
CA ASP A 81 9.06 -0.73 11.64
C ASP A 81 10.38 -1.52 11.50
N ASP A 82 10.38 -2.62 10.74
CA ASP A 82 11.58 -3.40 10.46
C ASP A 82 12.53 -2.63 9.54
N ILE A 83 12.00 -2.04 8.47
CA ILE A 83 12.77 -1.21 7.53
C ILE A 83 13.38 -0.01 8.27
N ALA A 84 12.60 0.69 9.09
CA ALA A 84 13.06 1.83 9.88
C ALA A 84 14.14 1.44 10.90
N ARG A 85 14.01 0.27 11.52
CA ARG A 85 15.03 -0.28 12.43
C ARG A 85 16.33 -0.59 11.70
N TRP A 86 16.27 -1.27 10.56
CA TRP A 86 17.46 -1.58 9.77
C TRP A 86 18.13 -0.33 9.19
N GLN A 87 17.34 0.64 8.74
CA GLN A 87 17.83 1.96 8.33
C GLN A 87 18.60 2.62 9.47
N SER A 88 18.00 2.72 10.65
CA SER A 88 18.62 3.35 11.82
C SER A 88 19.94 2.67 12.21
N ALA A 89 19.98 1.33 12.16
CA ALA A 89 21.20 0.56 12.43
C ALA A 89 22.28 0.81 11.38
N ALA A 90 21.93 0.81 10.09
CA ALA A 90 22.85 1.07 8.98
C ALA A 90 23.46 2.48 9.05
N GLU A 91 22.64 3.49 9.32
CA GLU A 91 23.11 4.87 9.46
C GLU A 91 24.04 5.06 10.66
N ALA A 92 23.70 4.47 11.81
CA ALA A 92 24.56 4.52 12.99
C ALA A 92 25.91 3.83 12.74
N ALA A 93 25.90 2.63 12.17
CA ALA A 93 27.12 1.89 11.86
C ALA A 93 27.99 2.60 10.81
N ALA A 94 27.39 3.23 9.80
CA ALA A 94 28.09 4.02 8.81
C ALA A 94 28.71 5.29 9.42
N ALA A 95 27.98 5.99 10.30
CA ALA A 95 28.50 7.14 11.01
C ALA A 95 29.71 6.79 11.91
N ASP A 96 29.64 5.67 12.64
CA ASP A 96 30.76 5.16 13.45
C ASP A 96 31.98 4.77 12.60
N ALA A 97 31.76 4.34 11.36
CA ALA A 97 32.82 4.09 10.38
C ALA A 97 33.37 5.38 9.74
N GLY A 98 32.84 6.55 10.08
CA GLY A 98 33.25 7.85 9.55
C GLY A 98 32.68 8.15 8.16
N MET A 99 31.53 7.57 7.82
CA MET A 99 30.82 7.81 6.57
C MET A 99 29.61 8.72 6.81
N ALA A 100 29.50 9.79 6.02
CA ALA A 100 28.40 10.75 6.06
C ALA A 100 27.31 10.34 5.07
N LEU A 101 26.06 10.30 5.54
CA LEU A 101 24.91 10.00 4.69
C LEU A 101 24.65 11.14 3.70
N LEU A 102 24.53 10.80 2.42
CA LEU A 102 24.22 11.72 1.31
C LEU A 102 22.76 11.61 0.89
N GLU A 103 22.25 10.39 0.73
CA GLU A 103 20.89 10.15 0.23
C GLU A 103 20.23 8.99 0.97
N ARG A 104 18.93 9.14 1.23
CA ARG A 104 18.03 8.07 1.65
C ARG A 104 16.96 7.90 0.59
N ARG A 105 16.80 6.68 0.07
CA ARG A 105 15.74 6.35 -0.88
C ARG A 105 15.01 5.10 -0.41
N SER A 106 13.69 5.21 -0.25
CA SER A 106 12.81 4.10 0.10
C SER A 106 12.05 3.65 -1.14
N PHE A 107 11.87 2.34 -1.27
CA PHE A 107 11.12 1.74 -2.35
C PHE A 107 10.02 0.87 -1.73
N PRO A 108 8.75 1.30 -1.82
CA PRO A 108 7.65 0.48 -1.34
C PRO A 108 7.60 -0.83 -2.13
N GLY A 109 7.36 -1.94 -1.43
CA GLY A 109 7.24 -3.25 -2.07
C GLY A 109 5.84 -3.45 -2.62
N ARG A 110 5.72 -4.38 -3.55
CA ARG A 110 4.43 -4.81 -4.10
C ARG A 110 3.52 -5.45 -3.05
N ALA A 111 4.04 -6.03 -1.98
CA ALA A 111 3.22 -6.47 -0.84
C ALA A 111 2.91 -5.37 0.19
N ALA A 112 3.54 -4.20 0.04
CA ALA A 112 3.03 -2.95 0.62
C ALA A 112 1.97 -2.32 -0.31
N GLU A 113 1.47 -3.04 -1.34
CA GLU A 113 0.11 -2.83 -1.86
C GLU A 113 -0.83 -2.98 -0.65
N THR A 114 -1.14 -1.83 -0.06
CA THR A 114 -2.29 -1.47 0.74
C THR A 114 -3.26 -2.60 1.09
N ALA A 115 -3.62 -2.66 2.38
CA ALA A 115 -4.69 -3.52 2.88
C ALA A 115 -5.89 -3.49 1.91
N PRO A 116 -6.48 -4.65 1.56
CA PRO A 116 -7.43 -4.73 0.47
C PRO A 116 -8.60 -3.78 0.71
N LEU A 117 -8.94 -2.98 -0.31
CA LEU A 117 -10.10 -2.10 -0.27
C LEU A 117 -11.33 -2.92 0.12
N ARG A 118 -12.09 -2.40 1.09
CA ARG A 118 -13.26 -3.10 1.60
C ARG A 118 -14.51 -2.65 0.84
N PRO A 119 -15.27 -3.56 0.24
CA PRO A 119 -16.47 -3.18 -0.48
C PRO A 119 -17.59 -2.78 0.48
N VAL A 120 -18.37 -1.76 0.13
CA VAL A 120 -19.62 -1.41 0.81
C VAL A 120 -20.72 -1.17 -0.21
N GLY A 121 -21.91 -1.73 0.03
CA GLY A 121 -23.05 -1.58 -0.88
C GLY A 121 -22.83 -2.15 -2.27
N LEU A 122 -21.87 -3.07 -2.44
CA LEU A 122 -21.70 -3.84 -3.68
C LEU A 122 -22.51 -5.13 -3.57
N TYR A 123 -23.33 -5.38 -4.57
CA TYR A 123 -24.20 -6.55 -4.64
C TYR A 123 -24.01 -7.29 -5.95
N ARG A 124 -24.20 -8.61 -5.92
CA ARG A 124 -23.95 -9.47 -7.09
C ARG A 124 -24.80 -9.08 -8.31
N GLU A 125 -26.00 -8.53 -8.11
CA GLU A 125 -26.93 -8.12 -9.17
C GLU A 125 -26.51 -6.85 -9.92
N MET A 126 -25.50 -6.11 -9.42
CA MET A 126 -24.96 -4.92 -10.10
C MET A 126 -24.05 -5.26 -11.28
N TYR A 127 -23.69 -6.52 -11.44
CA TYR A 127 -22.71 -7.00 -12.40
C TYR A 127 -23.37 -7.89 -13.46
N ASN A 128 -22.91 -7.78 -14.71
CA ASN A 128 -23.36 -8.66 -15.80
C ASN A 128 -22.78 -10.10 -15.69
N GLY A 129 -21.84 -10.32 -14.76
CA GLY A 129 -21.19 -11.60 -14.48
C GLY A 129 -21.56 -12.18 -13.11
N SER A 130 -21.12 -13.41 -12.85
CA SER A 130 -21.39 -14.09 -11.59
C SER A 130 -20.39 -13.66 -10.51
N HIS A 131 -20.86 -12.93 -9.50
CA HIS A 131 -20.10 -12.57 -8.28
C HIS A 131 -20.70 -13.24 -7.03
N PRO A 132 -20.57 -14.57 -6.87
CA PRO A 132 -21.19 -15.30 -5.76
C PRO A 132 -20.59 -14.94 -4.39
N GLU A 133 -19.41 -14.31 -4.37
CA GLU A 133 -18.76 -13.78 -3.18
C GLU A 133 -19.43 -12.52 -2.62
N LEU A 134 -20.22 -11.81 -3.44
CA LEU A 134 -20.94 -10.60 -3.02
C LEU A 134 -22.32 -10.93 -2.44
N PRO A 135 -22.81 -10.13 -1.47
CA PRO A 135 -24.17 -10.28 -0.97
C PRO A 135 -25.21 -10.07 -2.10
N SER A 136 -26.40 -10.65 -1.94
CA SER A 136 -27.52 -10.29 -2.82
C SER A 136 -28.14 -8.99 -2.35
N LEU A 137 -28.44 -8.10 -3.27
CA LEU A 137 -29.19 -6.88 -2.99
C LEU A 137 -30.54 -7.20 -2.35
N PHE A 138 -31.25 -8.17 -2.92
CA PHE A 138 -32.59 -8.57 -2.49
C PHE A 138 -32.62 -9.22 -1.10
N GLU A 139 -31.50 -9.76 -0.64
CA GLU A 139 -31.35 -10.37 0.69
C GLU A 139 -30.76 -9.40 1.72
N SER A 140 -30.39 -8.18 1.33
CA SER A 140 -29.67 -7.20 2.18
C SER A 140 -30.59 -6.17 2.84
N TYR A 141 -31.90 -6.32 2.72
CA TYR A 141 -32.88 -5.45 3.39
C TYR A 141 -32.83 -5.62 4.91
N THR A 142 -32.99 -4.52 5.64
CA THR A 142 -32.94 -4.50 7.09
C THR A 142 -33.97 -3.54 7.66
N SER A 143 -34.45 -3.83 8.87
CA SER A 143 -35.24 -2.89 9.68
C SER A 143 -34.38 -2.04 10.62
N ARG A 144 -33.04 -2.20 10.55
CA ARG A 144 -32.10 -1.47 11.40
C ARG A 144 -32.11 0.02 11.06
N VAL A 145 -32.40 0.83 12.05
CA VAL A 145 -32.34 2.29 11.94
C VAL A 145 -30.90 2.77 12.05
N ILE A 146 -30.47 3.57 11.08
CA ILE A 146 -29.18 4.27 11.08
C ILE A 146 -29.50 5.76 11.21
N GLU A 147 -29.35 6.32 12.41
CA GLU A 147 -29.80 7.69 12.73
C GLU A 147 -29.15 8.78 11.87
N ASP A 148 -27.90 8.57 11.50
CA ASP A 148 -27.05 9.47 10.71
C ASP A 148 -26.97 9.10 9.22
N ARG A 149 -27.95 8.33 8.70
CA ARG A 149 -27.94 7.81 7.33
C ARG A 149 -27.68 8.87 6.27
N ASP A 150 -28.30 10.05 6.39
CA ASP A 150 -28.12 11.13 5.42
C ASP A 150 -26.67 11.63 5.35
N ARG A 151 -25.98 11.71 6.49
CA ARG A 151 -24.56 12.12 6.54
C ARG A 151 -23.64 11.04 5.98
N ILE A 152 -24.00 9.77 6.14
CA ILE A 152 -23.26 8.64 5.56
C ILE A 152 -23.42 8.61 4.04
N LEU A 153 -24.64 8.83 3.53
CA LEU A 153 -24.89 8.92 2.10
C LEU A 153 -24.15 10.12 1.49
N GLU A 154 -24.09 11.25 2.19
CA GLU A 154 -23.33 12.40 1.74
C GLU A 154 -21.82 12.13 1.71
N TYR A 155 -21.29 11.41 2.70
CA TYR A 155 -19.90 10.93 2.67
C TYR A 155 -19.62 10.08 1.42
N LEU A 156 -20.51 9.13 1.11
CA LEU A 156 -20.37 8.27 -0.06
C LEU A 156 -20.40 9.07 -1.38
N ARG A 157 -21.22 10.12 -1.46
CA ARG A 157 -21.36 11.00 -2.65
C ARG A 157 -20.15 11.91 -2.84
N THR A 158 -19.58 12.40 -1.75
CA THR A 158 -18.53 13.42 -1.79
C THR A 158 -17.12 12.85 -1.81
N ALA A 159 -16.95 11.55 -1.56
CA ALA A 159 -15.64 10.91 -1.66
C ALA A 159 -15.08 10.92 -3.09
N PRO A 160 -13.75 10.92 -3.26
CA PRO A 160 -13.11 10.94 -4.57
C PRO A 160 -13.62 9.86 -5.52
N ALA A 161 -13.82 10.25 -6.78
CA ALA A 161 -14.02 9.31 -7.87
C ALA A 161 -12.66 8.69 -8.22
N VAL A 162 -12.62 7.37 -8.31
CA VAL A 162 -11.38 6.62 -8.61
C VAL A 162 -11.45 5.89 -9.95
N PHE A 163 -12.64 5.69 -10.49
CA PHE A 163 -12.80 5.11 -11.83
C PHE A 163 -14.12 5.59 -12.42
N ASP A 164 -14.08 6.26 -13.56
CA ASP A 164 -15.27 6.79 -14.22
C ASP A 164 -15.69 5.89 -15.38
N VAL A 165 -16.97 5.50 -15.37
CA VAL A 165 -17.60 4.71 -16.42
C VAL A 165 -18.72 5.52 -17.05
N LEU A 166 -18.70 5.60 -18.38
CA LEU A 166 -19.76 6.25 -19.17
C LEU A 166 -20.84 5.24 -19.53
N ASP A 167 -21.62 4.82 -18.54
CA ASP A 167 -22.76 3.92 -18.72
C ASP A 167 -24.07 4.52 -18.19
N VAL A 168 -25.16 3.82 -18.49
CA VAL A 168 -26.47 4.07 -17.89
C VAL A 168 -27.10 2.72 -17.62
N LEU A 169 -27.29 2.39 -16.35
CA LEU A 169 -27.94 1.15 -15.95
C LEU A 169 -29.36 1.42 -15.45
N VAL A 170 -30.21 0.39 -15.52
CA VAL A 170 -31.56 0.43 -14.97
C VAL A 170 -31.52 -0.12 -13.55
N ASP A 171 -32.20 0.53 -12.61
CA ASP A 171 -32.37 0.05 -11.25
C ASP A 171 -32.94 -1.37 -11.27
N VAL A 172 -32.21 -2.32 -10.68
CA VAL A 172 -32.57 -3.76 -10.72
C VAL A 172 -33.76 -4.12 -9.84
N VAL A 173 -34.11 -3.27 -8.87
CA VAL A 173 -35.22 -3.47 -7.94
C VAL A 173 -36.53 -2.99 -8.57
N ASN A 174 -36.55 -1.75 -9.07
CA ASN A 174 -37.77 -1.17 -9.62
C ASN A 174 -37.92 -1.35 -11.14
N GLY A 175 -36.82 -1.66 -11.85
CA GLY A 175 -36.81 -1.95 -13.28
C GLY A 175 -37.08 -0.76 -14.18
N THR A 176 -37.06 0.47 -13.66
CA THR A 176 -37.49 1.67 -14.39
C THR A 176 -36.53 2.85 -14.29
N ASP A 177 -35.97 3.11 -13.10
CA ASP A 177 -35.08 4.24 -12.90
C ASP A 177 -33.77 4.05 -13.63
N ARG A 178 -33.24 5.14 -14.19
CA ARG A 178 -31.95 5.15 -14.88
C ARG A 178 -30.89 5.79 -14.02
N ILE A 179 -29.80 5.07 -13.80
CA ILE A 179 -28.65 5.50 -13.01
C ILE A 179 -27.52 5.82 -13.97
N MET A 180 -27.15 7.10 -14.05
CA MET A 180 -26.05 7.57 -14.87
C MET A 180 -24.71 7.20 -14.24
N SER A 181 -23.75 6.75 -15.04
CA SER A 181 -22.41 6.38 -14.57
C SER A 181 -22.45 5.36 -13.43
N ALA A 182 -23.44 4.46 -13.45
CA ALA A 182 -23.77 3.51 -12.41
C ALA A 182 -22.56 2.66 -11.98
N SER A 183 -21.76 2.22 -12.95
CA SER A 183 -20.57 1.38 -12.67
C SER A 183 -19.34 2.17 -12.24
N SER A 184 -19.41 3.49 -12.15
CA SER A 184 -18.27 4.30 -11.69
C SER A 184 -17.98 4.03 -10.22
N LEU A 185 -16.70 4.05 -9.85
CA LEU A 185 -16.21 3.72 -8.52
C LEU A 185 -15.76 4.96 -7.76
N ARG A 186 -16.08 4.98 -6.46
CA ARG A 186 -15.60 5.96 -5.50
C ARG A 186 -14.89 5.24 -4.35
N SER A 187 -13.91 5.91 -3.76
CA SER A 187 -13.11 5.36 -2.66
C SER A 187 -12.62 6.46 -1.74
N ASP A 188 -12.39 6.09 -0.47
CA ASP A 188 -11.70 6.91 0.51
C ASP A 188 -10.30 6.38 0.88
N GLY A 189 -9.78 5.45 0.08
CA GLY A 189 -8.49 4.76 0.27
C GLY A 189 -8.58 3.54 1.19
N VAL A 190 -9.74 3.27 1.80
CA VAL A 190 -9.96 2.10 2.67
C VAL A 190 -11.20 1.32 2.26
N TRP A 191 -12.25 2.01 1.83
CA TRP A 191 -13.49 1.43 1.34
C TRP A 191 -13.73 1.83 -0.11
N ILE A 192 -14.38 0.94 -0.85
CA ILE A 192 -14.75 1.16 -2.24
C ILE A 192 -16.23 0.82 -2.47
N TRP A 193 -16.88 1.60 -3.33
CA TRP A 193 -18.28 1.43 -3.70
C TRP A 193 -18.55 1.99 -5.09
N ARG A 194 -19.71 1.64 -5.66
CA ARG A 194 -20.17 2.15 -6.94
C ARG A 194 -21.10 3.34 -6.79
N VAL A 195 -21.29 4.11 -7.86
CA VAL A 195 -22.30 5.17 -7.92
C VAL A 195 -23.70 4.62 -7.73
N ASP A 196 -24.02 3.47 -8.33
CA ASP A 196 -25.31 2.83 -8.11
C ASP A 196 -25.48 2.27 -6.68
N SER A 197 -24.41 1.90 -5.96
CA SER A 197 -24.49 1.62 -4.52
C SER A 197 -25.10 2.78 -3.74
N ILE A 198 -24.72 4.02 -4.06
CA ILE A 198 -25.27 5.22 -3.42
C ILE A 198 -26.77 5.33 -3.72
N HIS A 199 -27.17 5.08 -4.96
CA HIS A 199 -28.58 5.06 -5.37
C HIS A 199 -29.37 4.02 -4.58
N TYR A 200 -28.91 2.77 -4.51
CA TYR A 200 -29.65 1.73 -3.79
C TYR A 200 -29.70 2.01 -2.28
N LEU A 201 -28.60 2.44 -1.67
CA LEU A 201 -28.56 2.79 -0.24
C LEU A 201 -29.45 4.01 0.08
N SER A 202 -29.69 4.91 -0.87
CA SER A 202 -30.57 6.07 -0.66
C SER A 202 -32.05 5.78 -0.89
N HIS A 203 -32.39 4.80 -1.74
CA HIS A 203 -33.79 4.51 -2.10
C HIS A 203 -34.39 3.30 -1.38
N TYR A 204 -33.56 2.41 -0.83
CA TYR A 204 -34.00 1.17 -0.19
C TYR A 204 -33.39 1.01 1.21
N GLU A 205 -34.10 0.33 2.11
CA GLU A 205 -33.68 0.03 3.48
C GLU A 205 -32.64 -1.11 3.51
N LEU A 206 -31.51 -0.89 2.85
CA LEU A 206 -30.40 -1.83 2.81
C LEU A 206 -29.45 -1.59 3.99
N ASP A 207 -28.85 -2.68 4.46
CA ASP A 207 -27.90 -2.66 5.57
C ASP A 207 -26.54 -2.09 5.19
N ILE A 208 -25.88 -1.41 6.14
CA ILE A 208 -24.54 -0.83 5.98
C ILE A 208 -23.64 -1.36 7.11
N PRO A 209 -22.54 -2.09 6.83
CA PRO A 209 -21.74 -2.72 7.88
C PRO A 209 -21.29 -1.77 9.00
N ASP A 210 -21.37 -2.21 10.26
CA ASP A 210 -20.97 -1.40 11.43
C ASP A 210 -19.52 -0.90 11.37
N SER A 211 -18.63 -1.67 10.75
CA SER A 211 -17.24 -1.28 10.53
C SER A 211 -17.13 -0.05 9.63
N PHE A 212 -17.97 0.04 8.59
CA PHE A 212 -18.05 1.22 7.73
C PHE A 212 -18.64 2.42 8.49
N LEU A 213 -19.74 2.20 9.23
CA LEU A 213 -20.36 3.26 10.03
C LEU A 213 -19.37 3.87 11.03
N ARG A 214 -18.63 3.04 11.78
CA ARG A 214 -17.59 3.51 12.70
C ARG A 214 -16.48 4.28 11.97
N HIS A 215 -16.07 3.82 10.80
CA HIS A 215 -15.02 4.46 10.00
C HIS A 215 -15.41 5.86 9.54
N VAL A 216 -16.63 6.03 8.99
CA VAL A 216 -17.15 7.32 8.54
C VAL A 216 -17.33 8.28 9.71
N ARG A 217 -17.87 7.80 10.84
CA ARG A 217 -18.05 8.59 12.07
C ARG A 217 -16.72 9.07 12.65
N ALA A 218 -15.70 8.22 12.66
CA ALA A 218 -14.36 8.58 13.13
C ALA A 218 -13.66 9.64 12.26
N ARG A 219 -14.13 9.83 11.02
CA ARG A 219 -13.67 10.87 10.09
C ARG A 219 -14.55 12.12 10.11
N ASP A 220 -15.44 12.25 11.10
CA ASP A 220 -16.42 13.34 11.17
C ASP A 220 -17.22 13.52 9.88
N TYR A 221 -17.50 12.41 9.18
CA TYR A 221 -18.25 12.39 7.92
C TYR A 221 -17.60 13.24 6.82
N ARG A 222 -16.27 13.38 6.84
CA ARG A 222 -15.50 14.06 5.81
C ARG A 222 -14.58 13.06 5.11
N PRO A 223 -14.85 12.69 3.85
CA PRO A 223 -13.92 11.88 3.09
C PRO A 223 -12.64 12.69 2.80
N PRO A 224 -11.53 12.03 2.44
CA PRO A 224 -10.34 12.73 1.97
C PRO A 224 -10.63 13.51 0.68
N ALA A 225 -9.82 14.54 0.40
CA ALA A 225 -9.98 15.34 -0.82
C ALA A 225 -9.53 14.59 -2.07
N ASP A 226 -8.55 13.71 -1.93
CA ASP A 226 -7.99 12.84 -2.96
C ASP A 226 -7.59 11.48 -2.38
N VAL A 227 -7.27 10.55 -3.28
CA VAL A 227 -6.67 9.25 -2.96
C VAL A 227 -5.60 8.98 -4.01
N ASP A 228 -4.53 8.28 -3.64
CA ASP A 228 -3.47 7.91 -4.56
C ASP A 228 -3.96 6.76 -5.46
N TYR A 229 -4.37 7.07 -6.70
CA TYR A 229 -4.89 6.06 -7.62
C TYR A 229 -3.84 4.99 -7.96
N ASP A 230 -2.57 5.39 -8.13
CA ASP A 230 -1.49 4.49 -8.52
C ASP A 230 -1.25 3.42 -7.44
N GLU A 231 -1.53 3.75 -6.17
CA GLU A 231 -1.44 2.84 -5.04
C GLU A 231 -2.51 1.72 -5.07
N PHE A 232 -3.67 1.94 -5.69
CA PHE A 232 -4.82 1.02 -5.64
C PHE A 232 -5.33 0.54 -7.01
N GLU A 233 -4.70 0.93 -8.12
CA GLU A 233 -5.18 0.65 -9.49
C GLU A 233 -5.59 -0.83 -9.67
N ALA A 234 -4.70 -1.76 -9.32
CA ALA A 234 -4.95 -3.19 -9.47
C ALA A 234 -6.11 -3.72 -8.60
N GLN A 235 -6.42 -3.05 -7.49
CA GLN A 235 -7.56 -3.40 -6.63
C GLN A 235 -8.86 -2.82 -7.16
N ILE A 236 -8.84 -1.58 -7.66
CA ILE A 236 -10.00 -0.89 -8.26
C ILE A 236 -10.55 -1.70 -9.43
N LEU A 237 -9.66 -2.20 -10.30
CA LEU A 237 -10.02 -3.01 -11.46
C LEU A 237 -10.69 -4.35 -11.13
N LYS A 238 -10.68 -4.81 -9.86
CA LYS A 238 -11.41 -6.02 -9.44
C LYS A 238 -12.92 -5.78 -9.26
N TYR A 239 -13.33 -4.52 -9.13
CA TYR A 239 -14.71 -4.13 -8.85
C TYR A 239 -15.44 -3.55 -10.07
N PHE A 240 -14.79 -3.60 -11.24
CA PHE A 240 -15.36 -3.34 -12.57
C PHE A 240 -15.42 -4.65 -13.35
#